data_AF-A0A447QD22-F1
#
_entry.id   AF-A0A447QD22-F1
#
_cell.length_a   1.000
_cell.length_b   1.000
_cell.length_c   1.000
_cell.angle_alpha   90.00
_cell.angle_beta   90.00
_cell.angle_gamma   90.00
#
_symmetry.space_group_name_H-M   'P 1'
#
loop_
_entity.id
_entity.type
_entity.pdbx_description
1 polymer ?
#
loop_
_entity_poly.entity_id
_entity_poly.type
_entity_poly.pdbx_seq_one_letter_code
_entity_poly.pdbx_strand_id
1 'polypeptide(L)'
;MDSKLLEYYNRELAYLREMGAEFAEQYPKVAGRLGMRGIDVADPYIERLMEGFAFLTSRVQLKMDAEFPRFSQRLLEIIYPNYLSPTPSMAIAELQPDSSKGDISNGFTVPRGTMMDSQTLKKNGITCSYTTAHDVTLQPVRLKSVELGGIPADIPFSSLGLQNRGCVSALRIRLECYDSVTLNSLDLDNLMFYLSGPDMQAQQLLELLMQHSVGMLCQTVEPQPQRRVLADDALRQEGFAPEQALLPNDLRNFDGYRLLQEYFAFPARFQFFSISGLQPLLRSVRESKKTLRQFEIVVLLDRHDAALERVIDVSHLALHCTPVINLFPKVAERITLNEKNHEYHLVVDNIRPLDYEVFSVQRLGGSASEKRYEQEFRPFYSTLSEDDGNYGAYFSLRREQRTLSSHAGATAPAPAMSVPKCSSRWWMSASRPGTAI
;
A
#
# COMPACT_ATOMS: atom_id res chain seq x y z
N MET A 1 30.18 17.35 6.69
CA MET A 1 30.38 17.00 8.12
C MET A 1 28.99 16.82 8.71
N ASP A 2 28.72 15.72 9.42
CA ASP A 2 27.38 15.42 9.96
C ASP A 2 27.02 16.45 11.04
N SER A 3 25.89 17.16 10.90
CA SER A 3 25.48 18.20 11.86
C SER A 3 25.34 17.65 13.27
N LYS A 4 24.98 16.36 13.39
CA LYS A 4 24.89 15.66 14.68
C LYS A 4 26.23 15.54 15.39
N LEU A 5 27.33 15.30 14.66
CA LEU A 5 28.63 15.12 15.31
C LEU A 5 29.08 16.39 16.06
N LEU A 6 28.74 17.56 15.53
CA LEU A 6 29.05 18.84 16.17
C LEU A 6 28.29 19.03 17.50
N GLU A 7 27.01 18.63 17.55
CA GLU A 7 26.21 18.67 18.77
C GLU A 7 26.82 17.76 19.85
N TYR A 8 27.20 16.53 19.48
CA TYR A 8 27.86 15.60 20.39
C TYR A 8 29.23 16.10 20.84
N TYR A 9 30.01 16.69 19.93
CA TYR A 9 31.30 17.30 20.27
C TYR A 9 31.14 18.41 21.31
N ASN A 10 30.20 19.33 21.09
CA ASN A 10 29.95 20.43 22.02
C ASN A 10 29.47 19.93 23.38
N ARG A 11 28.62 18.89 23.41
CA ARG A 11 28.15 18.25 24.64
C ARG A 11 29.30 17.61 25.43
N GLU A 12 30.16 16.86 24.75
CA GLU A 12 31.33 16.23 25.38
C GLU A 12 32.35 17.27 25.86
N LEU A 13 32.58 18.33 25.09
CA LEU A 13 33.48 19.41 25.48
C LEU A 13 32.96 20.16 26.71
N ALA A 14 31.66 20.43 26.78
CA ALA A 14 31.02 21.02 27.96
C ALA A 14 31.17 20.11 29.19
N TYR A 15 30.87 18.81 29.04
CA TYR A 15 31.04 17.82 30.09
C TYR A 15 32.49 17.75 30.60
N LEU A 16 33.48 17.74 29.71
CA LEU A 16 34.89 17.72 30.09
C LEU A 16 35.31 18.99 30.84
N ARG A 17 34.77 20.15 30.46
CA ARG A 17 35.04 21.41 31.15
C ARG A 17 34.41 21.45 32.54
N GLU A 18 33.19 20.96 32.70
CA GLU A 18 32.52 20.81 34.00
C GLU A 18 33.30 19.85 34.91
N MET A 19 33.66 18.66 34.41
CA MET A 19 34.49 17.70 35.14
C MET A 19 35.88 18.26 35.46
N GLY A 20 36.46 19.06 34.57
CA GLY A 20 37.73 19.76 34.78
C GLY A 20 37.66 20.77 35.93
N ALA A 21 36.54 21.49 36.05
CA ALA A 21 36.28 22.41 37.15
C ALA A 21 36.18 21.67 38.49
N GLU A 22 35.42 20.58 38.54
CA GLU A 22 35.32 19.73 39.75
C GLU A 22 36.70 19.16 40.15
N PHE A 23 37.49 18.71 39.18
CA PHE A 23 38.86 18.24 39.41
C PHE A 23 39.76 19.35 39.97
N ALA A 24 39.62 20.57 39.48
CA ALA A 24 40.39 21.71 39.95
C ALA A 24 40.06 22.12 41.39
N GLU A 25 38.79 22.02 41.78
CA GLU A 25 38.35 22.23 43.17
C GLU A 25 38.91 21.16 44.12
N GLN A 26 38.84 19.89 43.72
CA GLN A 26 39.30 18.77 44.54
C GLN A 26 40.84 18.67 44.61
N TYR A 27 41.56 19.01 43.54
CA TYR A 27 43.01 18.89 43.45
C TYR A 27 43.72 20.18 42.98
N PRO A 28 43.67 21.28 43.75
CA PRO A 28 44.14 22.59 43.30
C PRO A 28 45.63 22.62 42.91
N LYS A 29 46.47 21.85 43.62
CA LYS A 29 47.91 21.77 43.35
C LYS A 29 48.24 21.12 42.01
N VAL A 30 47.44 20.13 41.59
CA VAL A 30 47.65 19.41 40.32
C VAL A 30 47.04 20.22 39.17
N ALA A 31 45.81 20.71 39.35
CA ALA A 31 45.13 21.57 38.38
C ALA A 31 45.92 22.86 38.08
N GLY A 32 46.53 23.47 39.10
CA GLY A 32 47.40 24.63 38.93
C GLY A 32 48.63 24.36 38.07
N ARG A 33 49.16 23.13 38.04
CA ARG A 33 50.27 22.73 37.14
C ARG A 33 49.81 22.52 35.69
N LEU A 34 48.53 22.21 35.51
CA LEU A 34 47.89 21.99 34.20
C LEU A 34 47.24 23.26 33.64
N GLY A 35 47.38 24.40 34.32
CA GLY A 35 46.78 25.66 33.90
C GLY A 35 45.25 25.70 34.00
N MET A 36 44.63 24.80 34.76
CA MET A 36 43.18 24.72 34.93
C MET A 36 42.72 25.64 36.08
N ARG A 37 41.74 26.51 35.83
CA ARG A 37 41.11 27.39 36.83
C ARG A 37 39.60 27.41 36.63
N GLY A 38 38.88 26.65 37.44
CA GLY A 38 37.44 26.46 37.23
C GLY A 38 37.20 25.85 35.84
N ILE A 39 36.34 26.48 35.04
CA ILE A 39 35.97 26.02 33.69
C ILE A 39 37.04 26.37 32.64
N ASP A 40 37.90 27.36 32.91
CA ASP A 40 38.88 27.85 31.96
C ASP A 40 40.21 27.09 32.06
N VAL A 41 40.72 26.67 30.90
CA VAL A 41 42.04 26.03 30.75
C VAL A 41 42.96 27.01 30.06
N ALA A 42 43.92 27.57 30.81
CA ALA A 42 44.84 28.58 30.29
C ALA A 42 45.96 28.00 29.42
N ASP A 43 46.25 26.69 29.51
CA ASP A 43 47.26 26.02 28.70
C ASP A 43 46.65 25.56 27.35
N PRO A 44 47.10 26.11 26.21
CA PRO A 44 46.57 25.74 24.89
C PRO A 44 46.77 24.28 24.51
N TYR A 45 47.79 23.59 25.04
CA TYR A 45 48.03 22.18 24.75
C TYR A 45 47.05 21.28 25.50
N ILE A 46 46.69 21.64 26.73
CA ILE A 46 45.68 20.93 27.52
C ILE A 46 44.29 21.17 26.94
N GLU A 47 43.97 22.41 26.55
CA GLU A 47 42.70 22.71 25.89
C GLU A 47 42.55 21.90 24.60
N ARG A 48 43.58 21.90 23.72
CA ARG A 48 43.58 21.08 22.50
C ARG A 48 43.48 19.58 22.76
N LEU A 49 44.07 19.10 23.86
CA LEU A 49 43.95 17.70 24.26
C LEU A 49 42.51 17.37 24.66
N MET A 50 41.84 18.25 25.40
CA MET A 50 40.44 18.09 25.79
C MET A 50 39.51 18.16 24.57
N GLU A 51 39.74 19.09 23.64
CA GLU A 51 39.04 19.15 22.35
C GLU A 51 39.25 17.86 21.54
N GLY A 52 40.49 17.37 21.43
CA GLY A 52 40.79 16.12 20.74
C GLY A 52 40.11 14.91 21.39
N PHE A 53 40.08 14.87 22.73
CA PHE A 53 39.37 13.83 23.47
C PHE A 53 37.86 13.90 23.26
N ALA A 54 37.25 15.09 23.37
CA ALA A 54 35.82 15.31 23.08
C ALA A 54 35.46 14.89 21.65
N PHE A 55 36.33 15.14 20.67
CA PHE A 55 36.12 14.70 19.30
C PHE A 55 36.16 13.17 19.16
N LEU A 56 37.01 12.48 19.91
CA LEU A 56 37.06 11.01 19.90
C LEU A 56 35.84 10.42 20.64
N THR A 57 35.49 10.93 21.82
CA THR A 57 34.37 10.41 22.61
C THR A 57 33.02 10.72 21.99
N SER A 58 32.84 11.90 21.39
CA SER A 58 31.60 12.26 20.67
C SER A 58 31.25 11.25 19.57
N ARG A 59 32.24 10.69 18.86
CA ARG A 59 32.02 9.64 17.86
C ARG A 59 31.58 8.31 18.50
N VAL A 60 32.08 7.99 19.69
CA VAL A 60 31.66 6.81 20.46
C VAL A 60 30.23 6.99 20.93
N GLN A 61 29.91 8.14 21.54
CA GLN A 61 28.57 8.47 22.02
C GLN A 61 27.54 8.46 20.88
N LEU A 62 27.87 9.09 19.75
CA LEU A 62 27.01 9.09 18.57
C LEU A 62 26.73 7.66 18.07
N LYS A 63 27.73 6.77 18.13
CA LYS A 63 27.54 5.35 17.76
C LYS A 63 26.70 4.59 18.79
N MET A 64 26.94 4.80 20.09
CA MET A 64 26.17 4.13 21.15
C MET A 64 24.69 4.52 21.08
N ASP A 65 24.39 5.82 20.94
CA ASP A 65 23.02 6.31 20.81
C ASP A 65 22.34 5.79 19.53
N ALA A 66 23.11 5.52 18.46
CA ALA A 66 22.58 4.93 17.24
C ALA A 66 22.20 3.44 17.37
N GLU A 67 22.72 2.71 18.38
CA GLU A 67 22.39 1.30 18.61
C GLU A 67 21.00 1.10 19.20
N PHE A 68 20.50 2.02 20.04
CA PHE A 68 19.19 1.84 20.68
C PHE A 68 18.01 1.85 19.68
N PRO A 69 17.93 2.80 18.71
CA PRO A 69 16.94 2.72 17.64
C PRO A 69 17.04 1.44 16.82
N ARG A 70 18.26 0.93 16.58
CA ARG A 70 18.47 -0.32 15.85
C ARG A 70 17.84 -1.49 16.60
N PHE A 71 18.07 -1.59 17.90
CA PHE A 71 17.46 -2.62 18.75
C PHE A 71 15.92 -2.59 18.67
N SER A 72 15.30 -1.42 18.89
CA SER A 72 13.84 -1.28 18.84
C SER A 72 13.26 -1.59 17.46
N GLN A 73 13.95 -1.19 16.38
CA GLN A 73 13.57 -1.56 15.01
C GLN A 73 13.63 -3.08 14.78
N ARG A 74 14.64 -3.78 15.31
CA ARG A 74 14.69 -5.25 15.22
C ARG A 74 13.51 -5.92 15.93
N LEU A 75 13.13 -5.41 17.10
CA LEU A 75 11.94 -5.91 17.80
C LEU A 75 10.67 -5.69 16.98
N LEU A 76 10.54 -4.51 16.34
CA LEU A 76 9.43 -4.23 15.44
C LEU A 76 9.45 -5.11 14.18
N GLU A 77 10.60 -5.52 13.67
CA GLU A 77 10.72 -6.43 12.53
C GLU A 77 10.19 -7.85 12.85
N ILE A 78 10.34 -8.28 14.12
CA ILE A 78 9.77 -9.54 14.62
C ILE A 78 8.24 -9.44 14.69
N ILE A 79 7.74 -8.36 15.29
CA ILE A 79 6.31 -8.22 15.61
C ILE A 79 5.50 -7.73 14.40
N TYR A 80 5.90 -6.63 13.77
CA TYR A 80 5.17 -5.97 12.69
C TYR A 80 6.11 -5.37 11.62
N PRO A 81 6.62 -6.17 10.67
CA PRO A 81 7.63 -5.72 9.69
C PRO A 81 7.13 -4.62 8.76
N ASN A 82 5.82 -4.55 8.51
CA ASN A 82 5.20 -3.59 7.61
C ASN A 82 5.28 -2.14 8.15
N TYR A 83 5.51 -1.92 9.45
CA TYR A 83 5.69 -0.57 10.02
C TYR A 83 7.05 0.05 9.72
N LEU A 84 8.04 -0.78 9.42
CA LEU A 84 9.34 -0.31 8.95
C LEU A 84 9.36 -0.14 7.44
N SER A 85 8.26 -0.50 6.76
CA SER A 85 8.15 -0.50 5.31
C SER A 85 7.75 0.85 4.72
N PRO A 86 8.39 1.28 3.61
CA PRO A 86 7.94 2.48 2.93
C PRO A 86 6.51 2.26 2.44
N THR A 87 5.68 3.28 2.52
CA THR A 87 4.34 3.24 1.95
C THR A 87 4.47 3.35 0.42
N PRO A 88 4.13 2.30 -0.35
CA PRO A 88 4.19 2.36 -1.80
C PRO A 88 3.11 3.31 -2.34
N SER A 89 3.30 3.82 -3.56
CA SER A 89 2.26 4.59 -4.22
C SER A 89 1.09 3.68 -4.62
N MET A 90 -0.13 4.20 -4.52
CA MET A 90 -1.37 3.49 -4.74
C MET A 90 -2.30 4.36 -5.60
N ALA A 91 -3.16 3.73 -6.40
CA ALA A 91 -4.16 4.41 -7.20
C ALA A 91 -5.37 3.50 -7.45
N ILE A 92 -6.46 4.05 -7.99
CA ILE A 92 -7.53 3.26 -8.62
C ILE A 92 -7.33 3.32 -10.13
N ALA A 93 -7.31 2.16 -10.78
CA ALA A 93 -7.26 2.04 -12.23
C ALA A 93 -8.62 1.59 -12.76
N GLU A 94 -9.16 2.31 -13.75
CA GLU A 94 -10.31 1.88 -14.53
C GLU A 94 -9.82 1.13 -15.78
N LEU A 95 -10.35 -0.08 -15.99
CA LEU A 95 -9.99 -0.92 -17.12
C LEU A 95 -11.08 -0.85 -18.18
N GLN A 96 -10.78 -0.11 -19.26
CA GLN A 96 -11.70 0.02 -20.40
C GLN A 96 -11.39 -1.06 -21.43
N PRO A 97 -12.30 -2.03 -21.64
CA PRO A 97 -12.10 -3.04 -22.67
C PRO A 97 -12.19 -2.41 -24.06
N ASP A 98 -11.26 -2.81 -24.93
CA ASP A 98 -11.24 -2.40 -26.34
C ASP A 98 -12.01 -3.43 -27.16
N SER A 99 -13.23 -3.09 -27.57
CA SER A 99 -14.10 -4.01 -28.32
C SER A 99 -13.58 -4.37 -29.71
N SER A 100 -12.56 -3.66 -30.21
CA SER A 100 -11.92 -4.00 -31.49
C SER A 100 -10.86 -5.11 -31.38
N LYS A 101 -10.35 -5.39 -30.18
CA LYS A 101 -9.17 -6.27 -29.98
C LYS A 101 -9.47 -7.61 -29.34
N GLY A 102 -10.68 -7.83 -28.83
CA GLY A 102 -11.05 -9.07 -28.18
C GLY A 102 -12.54 -9.21 -27.95
N ASP A 103 -12.99 -10.46 -27.89
CA ASP A 103 -14.38 -10.78 -27.55
C ASP A 103 -14.52 -10.87 -26.02
N ILE A 104 -15.24 -9.90 -25.44
CA ILE A 104 -15.58 -9.85 -24.02
C ILE A 104 -17.02 -10.32 -23.75
N SER A 105 -17.69 -10.94 -24.72
CA SER A 105 -19.12 -11.28 -24.63
C SER A 105 -19.44 -12.20 -23.44
N ASN A 106 -18.48 -13.04 -23.02
CA ASN A 106 -18.61 -13.93 -21.86
C ASN A 106 -17.93 -13.39 -20.58
N GLY A 107 -17.49 -12.14 -20.58
CA GLY A 107 -16.65 -11.56 -19.55
C GLY A 107 -15.17 -11.95 -19.69
N PHE A 108 -14.26 -11.07 -19.24
CA PHE A 108 -12.83 -11.31 -19.21
C PHE A 108 -12.25 -10.98 -17.84
N THR A 109 -11.70 -11.97 -17.13
CA THR A 109 -11.12 -11.75 -15.81
C THR A 109 -9.66 -11.32 -15.91
N VAL A 110 -9.36 -10.13 -15.39
CA VAL A 110 -8.01 -9.64 -15.11
C VAL A 110 -7.64 -10.08 -13.69
N PRO A 111 -6.67 -10.99 -13.52
CA PRO A 111 -6.31 -11.49 -12.21
C PRO A 111 -5.56 -10.43 -11.39
N ARG A 112 -5.65 -10.54 -10.07
CA ARG A 112 -4.78 -9.88 -9.10
C ARG A 112 -3.32 -10.14 -9.44
N GLY A 113 -2.47 -9.15 -9.20
CA GLY A 113 -1.04 -9.21 -9.48
C GLY A 113 -0.68 -8.96 -10.94
N THR A 114 -1.66 -8.65 -11.81
CA THR A 114 -1.40 -8.26 -13.20
C THR A 114 -0.60 -6.97 -13.22
N MET A 115 0.57 -6.99 -13.86
CA MET A 115 1.43 -5.82 -13.98
C MET A 115 0.92 -4.85 -15.05
N MET A 116 1.03 -3.55 -14.76
CA MET A 116 0.66 -2.44 -15.63
C MET A 116 1.81 -1.43 -15.68
N ASP A 117 2.30 -1.16 -16.89
CA ASP A 117 3.38 -0.20 -17.13
C ASP A 117 2.85 1.10 -17.73
N SER A 118 3.35 2.23 -17.23
CA SER A 118 3.12 3.52 -17.89
C SER A 118 3.98 3.65 -19.17
N GLN A 119 3.34 3.53 -20.34
CA GLN A 119 3.99 3.68 -21.64
C GLN A 119 4.59 5.08 -21.85
N THR A 120 3.90 6.12 -21.37
CA THR A 120 4.35 7.52 -21.53
C THR A 120 5.64 7.77 -20.75
N LEU A 121 5.73 7.29 -19.52
CA LEU A 121 6.93 7.45 -18.70
C LEU A 121 8.09 6.60 -19.24
N LYS A 122 7.79 5.41 -19.76
CA LYS A 122 8.79 4.50 -20.36
C LYS A 122 9.52 5.15 -21.54
N LYS A 123 8.82 5.95 -22.36
CA LYS A 123 9.43 6.74 -23.46
C LYS A 123 10.44 7.78 -22.96
N ASN A 124 10.22 8.31 -21.76
CA ASN A 124 11.13 9.26 -21.11
C ASN A 124 12.22 8.55 -20.27
N GLY A 125 12.34 7.23 -20.40
CA GLY A 125 13.32 6.41 -19.68
C GLY A 125 12.92 6.03 -18.26
N ILE A 126 11.75 6.47 -17.76
CA ILE A 126 11.26 6.20 -16.40
C ILE A 126 10.34 4.99 -16.43
N THR A 127 10.67 3.93 -15.70
CA THR A 127 9.76 2.78 -15.57
C THR A 127 8.90 2.98 -14.34
N CYS A 128 7.58 3.03 -14.54
CA CYS A 128 6.60 3.12 -13.47
C CYS A 128 5.60 1.98 -13.66
N SER A 129 5.66 1.01 -12.76
CA SER A 129 4.91 -0.23 -12.83
C SER A 129 4.02 -0.36 -11.61
N TYR A 130 2.80 -0.81 -11.83
CA TYR A 130 1.82 -1.11 -10.79
C TYR A 130 1.30 -2.53 -10.96
N THR A 131 0.80 -3.14 -9.89
CA THR A 131 0.08 -4.41 -9.96
C THR A 131 -1.36 -4.24 -9.48
N THR A 132 -2.29 -4.95 -10.11
CA THR A 132 -3.68 -5.04 -9.65
C THR A 132 -3.75 -5.69 -8.27
N ALA A 133 -4.57 -5.14 -7.38
CA ALA A 133 -4.76 -5.70 -6.05
C ALA A 133 -5.91 -6.70 -5.99
N HIS A 134 -6.90 -6.58 -6.88
CA HIS A 134 -8.08 -7.44 -6.91
C HIS A 134 -8.25 -8.10 -8.28
N ASP A 135 -8.95 -9.23 -8.30
CA ASP A 135 -9.49 -9.78 -9.54
C ASP A 135 -10.61 -8.86 -10.05
N VAL A 136 -10.58 -8.53 -11.35
CA VAL A 136 -11.63 -7.73 -11.99
C VAL A 136 -12.18 -8.51 -13.16
N THR A 137 -13.49 -8.72 -13.19
CA THR A 137 -14.14 -9.26 -14.39
C THR A 137 -14.64 -8.10 -15.25
N LEU A 138 -14.03 -7.93 -16.43
CA LEU A 138 -14.46 -7.00 -17.45
C LEU A 138 -15.71 -7.57 -18.11
N GLN A 139 -16.85 -6.91 -17.89
CA GLN A 139 -18.14 -7.33 -18.39
C GLN A 139 -18.54 -6.47 -19.59
N PRO A 140 -19.32 -7.00 -20.56
CA PRO A 140 -19.71 -6.26 -21.76
C PRO A 140 -20.84 -5.27 -21.47
N VAL A 141 -20.76 -4.51 -20.37
CA VAL A 141 -21.73 -3.52 -19.92
C VAL A 141 -21.07 -2.19 -19.60
N ARG A 142 -21.82 -1.11 -19.78
CA ARG A 142 -21.44 0.25 -19.38
C ARG A 142 -22.58 0.94 -18.66
N LEU A 143 -22.23 1.95 -17.87
CA LEU A 143 -23.21 2.84 -17.25
C LEU A 143 -23.84 3.73 -18.31
N LYS A 144 -25.18 3.74 -18.37
CA LYS A 144 -25.96 4.58 -19.28
C LYS A 144 -26.49 5.83 -18.58
N SER A 145 -27.04 5.65 -17.39
CA SER A 145 -27.48 6.72 -16.50
C SER A 145 -27.37 6.27 -15.05
N VAL A 146 -27.07 7.22 -14.17
CA VAL A 146 -27.09 7.05 -12.73
C VAL A 146 -27.85 8.25 -12.18
N GLU A 147 -28.95 8.00 -11.49
CA GLU A 147 -29.85 9.04 -10.99
C GLU A 147 -30.21 8.72 -9.55
N LEU A 148 -30.01 9.67 -8.65
CA LEU A 148 -30.53 9.61 -7.28
C LEU A 148 -31.75 10.53 -7.22
N GLY A 149 -32.88 10.06 -6.70
CA GLY A 149 -34.05 10.92 -6.55
C GLY A 149 -35.32 10.18 -6.19
N GLY A 150 -36.46 10.71 -6.62
CA GLY A 150 -37.77 10.13 -6.36
C GLY A 150 -37.93 8.69 -6.87
N ILE A 151 -38.76 7.93 -6.17
CA ILE A 151 -39.08 6.55 -6.52
C ILE A 151 -39.89 6.52 -7.83
N PRO A 152 -39.54 5.65 -8.80
CA PRO A 152 -40.36 5.46 -10.00
C PRO A 152 -41.81 5.04 -9.67
N ALA A 153 -42.78 5.78 -10.20
CA ALA A 153 -44.21 5.58 -9.91
C ALA A 153 -44.76 4.24 -10.41
N ASP A 154 -44.05 3.57 -11.32
CA ASP A 154 -44.43 2.31 -11.93
C ASP A 154 -44.01 1.08 -11.12
N ILE A 155 -43.31 1.24 -9.98
CA ILE A 155 -42.87 0.14 -9.11
C ILE A 155 -44.05 -0.36 -8.25
N PRO A 156 -44.51 -1.61 -8.42
CA PRO A 156 -45.65 -2.16 -7.70
C PRO A 156 -45.18 -2.73 -6.35
N PHE A 157 -45.02 -1.84 -5.36
CA PHE A 157 -44.51 -2.19 -4.03
C PHE A 157 -45.24 -3.35 -3.36
N SER A 158 -46.56 -3.42 -3.50
CA SER A 158 -47.39 -4.46 -2.88
C SER A 158 -47.13 -5.84 -3.47
N SER A 159 -47.05 -5.96 -4.80
CA SER A 159 -46.80 -7.25 -5.45
C SER A 159 -45.37 -7.74 -5.31
N LEU A 160 -44.42 -6.82 -5.07
CA LEU A 160 -43.01 -7.13 -4.85
C LEU A 160 -42.66 -7.36 -3.37
N GLY A 161 -43.62 -7.25 -2.44
CA GLY A 161 -43.35 -7.42 -1.01
C GLY A 161 -42.46 -6.32 -0.41
N LEU A 162 -42.37 -5.18 -1.07
CA LEU A 162 -41.58 -4.01 -0.66
C LEU A 162 -42.43 -2.95 0.07
N GLN A 163 -43.73 -3.24 0.24
CA GLN A 163 -44.63 -2.39 1.02
C GLN A 163 -44.15 -2.25 2.47
N ASN A 164 -44.39 -1.08 3.07
CA ASN A 164 -44.05 -0.75 4.47
C ASN A 164 -42.54 -0.69 4.81
N ARG A 165 -41.65 -0.63 3.82
CA ARG A 165 -40.21 -0.48 4.04
C ARG A 165 -39.73 0.98 4.20
N GLY A 166 -40.65 1.95 4.29
CA GLY A 166 -40.31 3.36 4.56
C GLY A 166 -39.53 4.06 3.45
N CYS A 167 -39.55 3.53 2.22
CA CYS A 167 -38.78 4.09 1.11
C CYS A 167 -39.27 5.50 0.74
N VAL A 168 -38.33 6.43 0.61
CA VAL A 168 -38.57 7.84 0.23
C VAL A 168 -37.76 8.30 -0.98
N SER A 169 -36.69 7.59 -1.33
CA SER A 169 -35.76 7.93 -2.41
C SER A 169 -35.24 6.65 -3.06
N ALA A 170 -34.63 6.75 -4.25
CA ALA A 170 -34.02 5.63 -4.94
C ALA A 170 -32.77 6.05 -5.72
N LEU A 171 -31.74 5.20 -5.70
CA LEU A 171 -30.63 5.26 -6.65
C LEU A 171 -30.94 4.32 -7.82
N ARG A 172 -30.98 4.87 -9.03
CA ARG A 172 -31.27 4.15 -10.27
C ARG A 172 -30.01 4.09 -11.10
N ILE A 173 -29.56 2.87 -11.38
CA ILE A 173 -28.36 2.59 -12.16
C ILE A 173 -28.82 1.86 -13.43
N ARG A 174 -28.79 2.56 -14.56
CA ARG A 174 -29.11 1.97 -15.86
C ARG A 174 -27.83 1.51 -16.54
N LEU A 175 -27.82 0.24 -16.95
CA LEU A 175 -26.71 -0.39 -17.64
C LEU A 175 -27.10 -0.71 -19.09
N GLU A 176 -26.12 -0.61 -19.98
CA GLU A 176 -26.26 -0.91 -21.40
C GLU A 176 -25.16 -1.85 -21.87
N CYS A 177 -25.50 -2.87 -22.66
CA CYS A 177 -24.54 -3.78 -23.27
C CYS A 177 -23.76 -3.12 -24.41
N TYR A 178 -22.45 -3.39 -24.50
CA TYR A 178 -21.61 -2.94 -25.62
C TYR A 178 -22.05 -3.55 -26.96
N ASP A 179 -21.83 -2.79 -28.04
CA ASP A 179 -21.93 -3.22 -29.44
C ASP A 179 -23.19 -4.00 -29.82
N SER A 180 -23.08 -5.30 -30.10
CA SER A 180 -24.21 -6.16 -30.49
C SER A 180 -24.61 -7.15 -29.40
N VAL A 181 -23.99 -7.07 -28.22
CA VAL A 181 -24.28 -7.95 -27.09
C VAL A 181 -25.68 -7.66 -26.56
N THR A 182 -26.40 -8.74 -26.21
CA THR A 182 -27.73 -8.66 -25.60
C THR A 182 -27.71 -9.26 -24.21
N LEU A 183 -28.72 -8.96 -23.39
CA LEU A 183 -28.85 -9.53 -22.05
C LEU A 183 -28.95 -11.06 -22.06
N ASN A 184 -29.30 -11.68 -23.19
CA ASN A 184 -29.44 -13.13 -23.31
C ASN A 184 -28.11 -13.88 -23.28
N SER A 185 -27.03 -13.24 -23.74
CA SER A 185 -25.69 -13.82 -23.80
C SER A 185 -24.84 -13.47 -22.58
N LEU A 186 -25.36 -12.63 -21.69
CA LEU A 186 -24.63 -12.09 -20.55
C LEU A 186 -24.64 -13.09 -19.39
N ASP A 187 -23.45 -13.42 -18.86
CA ASP A 187 -23.30 -14.15 -17.61
C ASP A 187 -22.74 -13.22 -16.53
N LEU A 188 -23.68 -12.60 -15.82
CA LEU A 188 -23.40 -11.60 -14.79
C LEU A 188 -24.32 -11.86 -13.60
N ASP A 189 -23.72 -12.30 -12.49
CA ASP A 189 -24.43 -12.40 -11.22
C ASP A 189 -24.03 -11.29 -10.24
N ASN A 190 -22.74 -10.96 -10.20
CA ASN A 190 -22.18 -9.93 -9.34
C ASN A 190 -21.55 -8.81 -10.17
N LEU A 191 -21.91 -7.57 -9.88
CA LEU A 191 -21.30 -6.38 -10.48
C LEU A 191 -20.71 -5.49 -9.40
N MET A 192 -19.43 -5.17 -9.56
CA MET A 192 -18.70 -4.28 -8.66
C MET A 192 -18.66 -2.87 -9.23
N PHE A 193 -18.94 -1.89 -8.37
CA PHE A 193 -18.93 -0.47 -8.66
C PHE A 193 -17.89 0.22 -7.79
N TYR A 194 -17.23 1.21 -8.37
CA TYR A 194 -16.40 2.17 -7.65
C TYR A 194 -17.10 3.52 -7.61
N LEU A 195 -17.11 4.18 -6.45
CA LEU A 195 -17.65 5.53 -6.30
C LEU A 195 -16.59 6.54 -6.77
N SER A 196 -16.62 6.87 -8.06
CA SER A 196 -15.62 7.71 -8.74
C SER A 196 -15.85 9.22 -8.62
N GLY A 197 -16.92 9.63 -7.92
CA GLY A 197 -17.20 11.04 -7.68
C GLY A 197 -16.19 11.71 -6.74
N PRO A 198 -16.29 13.04 -6.57
CA PRO A 198 -15.53 13.78 -5.55
C PRO A 198 -15.64 13.13 -4.16
N ASP A 199 -14.52 13.09 -3.42
CA ASP A 199 -14.37 12.32 -2.17
C ASP A 199 -15.55 12.45 -1.19
N MET A 200 -16.02 13.68 -0.94
CA MET A 200 -17.12 13.92 -0.01
C MET A 200 -18.44 13.32 -0.50
N GLN A 201 -18.75 13.47 -1.79
CA GLN A 201 -19.98 12.94 -2.39
C GLN A 201 -19.93 11.42 -2.47
N ALA A 202 -18.77 10.84 -2.82
CA ALA A 202 -18.55 9.40 -2.81
C ALA A 202 -18.77 8.81 -1.41
N GLN A 203 -18.22 9.43 -0.36
CA GLN A 203 -18.42 9.01 1.04
C GLN A 203 -19.89 9.10 1.47
N GLN A 204 -20.58 10.20 1.16
CA GLN A 204 -22.00 10.36 1.51
C GLN A 204 -22.88 9.36 0.76
N LEU A 205 -22.60 9.10 -0.52
CA LEU A 205 -23.31 8.08 -1.29
C LEU A 205 -23.04 6.67 -0.75
N LEU A 206 -21.80 6.39 -0.31
CA LEU A 206 -21.47 5.12 0.35
C LEU A 206 -22.26 4.94 1.66
N GLU A 207 -22.31 5.96 2.51
CA GLU A 207 -23.12 5.96 3.74
C GLU A 207 -24.60 5.70 3.40
N LEU A 208 -25.12 6.41 2.41
CA LEU A 208 -26.51 6.27 1.97
C LEU A 208 -26.81 4.85 1.49
N LEU A 209 -25.92 4.24 0.69
CA LEU A 209 -26.10 2.88 0.22
C LEU A 209 -26.00 1.84 1.34
N MET A 210 -25.02 1.98 2.24
CA MET A 210 -24.75 0.95 3.26
C MET A 210 -25.68 1.03 4.47
N GLN A 211 -26.16 2.22 4.84
CA GLN A 211 -26.97 2.41 6.06
C GLN A 211 -28.45 2.63 5.78
N HIS A 212 -28.81 3.11 4.58
CA HIS A 212 -30.18 3.55 4.26
C HIS A 212 -30.85 2.73 3.15
N SER A 213 -30.21 1.66 2.66
CA SER A 213 -30.84 0.72 1.73
C SER A 213 -31.89 -0.12 2.43
N VAL A 214 -33.14 0.00 1.97
CA VAL A 214 -34.28 -0.75 2.50
C VAL A 214 -34.81 -1.81 1.55
N GLY A 215 -34.29 -1.86 0.33
CA GLY A 215 -34.64 -2.90 -0.63
C GLY A 215 -34.02 -2.64 -1.98
N MET A 216 -33.98 -3.67 -2.82
CA MET A 216 -33.40 -3.55 -4.15
C MET A 216 -34.16 -4.39 -5.16
N LEU A 217 -34.18 -3.92 -6.40
CA LEU A 217 -34.70 -4.68 -7.53
C LEU A 217 -33.86 -4.44 -8.76
N CYS A 218 -33.91 -5.40 -9.68
CA CYS A 218 -33.42 -5.23 -11.04
C CYS A 218 -34.57 -5.45 -12.03
N GLN A 219 -34.56 -4.67 -13.10
CA GLN A 219 -35.64 -4.68 -14.09
C GLN A 219 -35.17 -4.43 -15.52
N THR A 220 -35.93 -4.92 -16.50
CA THR A 220 -35.75 -4.54 -17.90
C THR A 220 -36.33 -3.16 -18.19
N VAL A 221 -35.88 -2.49 -19.27
CA VAL A 221 -36.29 -1.09 -19.60
C VAL A 221 -37.42 -1.03 -20.65
N GLU A 222 -38.16 -2.12 -20.82
CA GLU A 222 -39.26 -2.21 -21.79
C GLU A 222 -40.61 -1.76 -21.19
N PRO A 223 -41.66 -1.49 -21.99
CA PRO A 223 -42.95 -1.00 -21.49
C PRO A 223 -43.62 -1.90 -20.44
N GLN A 224 -43.38 -3.21 -20.51
CA GLN A 224 -43.80 -4.18 -19.50
C GLN A 224 -42.55 -4.85 -18.92
N PRO A 225 -41.92 -4.23 -17.91
CA PRO A 225 -40.63 -4.68 -17.43
C PRO A 225 -40.75 -6.02 -16.71
N GLN A 226 -39.82 -6.92 -17.01
CA GLN A 226 -39.54 -8.05 -16.13
C GLN A 226 -38.80 -7.52 -14.91
N ARG A 227 -39.22 -7.92 -13.72
CA ARG A 227 -38.67 -7.42 -12.46
C ARG A 227 -38.28 -8.58 -11.56
N ARG A 228 -37.16 -8.41 -10.84
CA ARG A 228 -36.72 -9.32 -9.79
C ARG A 228 -36.29 -8.51 -8.58
N VAL A 229 -36.82 -8.87 -7.42
CA VAL A 229 -36.35 -8.34 -6.13
C VAL A 229 -35.03 -9.03 -5.81
N LEU A 230 -34.03 -8.25 -5.44
CA LEU A 230 -32.75 -8.77 -4.97
C LEU A 230 -32.83 -9.08 -3.48
N ALA A 231 -31.99 -10.00 -3.00
CA ALA A 231 -31.93 -10.31 -1.58
C ALA A 231 -31.43 -9.12 -0.75
N ASP A 232 -31.78 -9.08 0.54
CA ASP A 232 -31.38 -7.98 1.43
C ASP A 232 -29.84 -7.93 1.62
N ASP A 233 -29.13 -9.05 1.43
CA ASP A 233 -27.67 -9.16 1.53
C ASP A 233 -26.94 -9.00 0.17
N ALA A 234 -27.67 -8.66 -0.89
CA ALA A 234 -27.12 -8.56 -2.23
C ALA A 234 -26.20 -7.34 -2.42
N LEU A 235 -26.37 -6.30 -1.59
CA LEU A 235 -25.53 -5.09 -1.56
C LEU A 235 -24.45 -5.26 -0.50
N ARG A 236 -23.18 -5.16 -0.89
CA ARG A 236 -22.05 -5.32 0.02
C ARG A 236 -20.99 -4.25 -0.22
N GLN A 237 -20.38 -3.75 0.86
CA GLN A 237 -19.17 -2.95 0.76
C GLN A 237 -17.97 -3.87 0.53
N GLU A 238 -17.12 -3.50 -0.41
CA GLU A 238 -15.95 -4.29 -0.82
C GLU A 238 -14.65 -3.65 -0.31
N GLY A 239 -13.57 -4.45 -0.27
CA GLY A 239 -12.22 -3.99 0.11
C GLY A 239 -11.73 -4.48 1.47
N PHE A 240 -12.55 -5.19 2.25
CA PHE A 240 -12.19 -5.66 3.60
C PHE A 240 -11.63 -7.08 3.63
N ALA A 241 -11.92 -7.89 2.61
CA ALA A 241 -11.48 -9.29 2.58
C ALA A 241 -9.93 -9.41 2.48
N PRO A 242 -9.32 -10.47 3.03
CA PRO A 242 -7.87 -10.72 2.89
C PRO A 242 -7.40 -10.82 1.43
N GLU A 243 -8.23 -11.38 0.56
CA GLU A 243 -7.99 -11.52 -0.88
C GLU A 243 -7.99 -10.15 -1.59
N GLN A 244 -8.58 -9.14 -0.94
CA GLN A 244 -8.65 -7.75 -1.37
C GLN A 244 -7.58 -6.86 -0.73
N ALA A 245 -6.60 -7.45 -0.04
CA ALA A 245 -5.48 -6.73 0.57
C ALA A 245 -4.60 -6.07 -0.51
N LEU A 246 -4.23 -4.81 -0.28
CA LEU A 246 -3.30 -4.08 -1.12
C LEU A 246 -1.85 -4.29 -0.62
N LEU A 247 -1.66 -4.12 0.68
CA LEU A 247 -0.37 -4.37 1.33
C LEU A 247 -0.18 -5.87 1.59
N PRO A 248 1.05 -6.39 1.48
CA PRO A 248 1.31 -7.80 1.76
C PRO A 248 0.90 -8.17 3.18
N ASN A 249 0.09 -9.22 3.28
CA ASN A 249 -0.27 -9.82 4.55
C ASN A 249 0.91 -10.64 5.08
N ASP A 250 1.23 -10.40 6.35
CA ASP A 250 2.13 -11.26 7.11
C ASP A 250 1.28 -12.11 8.05
N LEU A 251 1.43 -13.43 7.98
CA LEU A 251 0.68 -14.39 8.78
C LEU A 251 0.84 -14.17 10.30
N ARG A 252 1.89 -13.44 10.72
CA ARG A 252 2.10 -13.04 12.11
C ARG A 252 1.08 -12.02 12.62
N ASN A 253 0.36 -11.34 11.72
CA ASN A 253 -0.41 -10.15 12.04
C ASN A 253 -1.92 -10.35 11.87
N PHE A 254 -2.66 -9.76 12.80
CA PHE A 254 -4.11 -9.58 12.68
C PHE A 254 -4.44 -8.63 11.53
N ASP A 255 -5.34 -9.06 10.63
CA ASP A 255 -5.75 -8.29 9.44
C ASP A 255 -6.24 -6.86 9.77
N GLY A 256 -6.78 -6.63 10.97
CA GLY A 256 -7.25 -5.29 11.38
C GLY A 256 -6.16 -4.22 11.39
N TYR A 257 -4.90 -4.57 11.67
CA TYR A 257 -3.80 -3.61 11.58
C TYR A 257 -3.51 -3.20 10.13
N ARG A 258 -3.58 -4.15 9.19
CA ARG A 258 -3.49 -3.85 7.76
C ARG A 258 -4.65 -2.95 7.35
N LEU A 259 -5.89 -3.26 7.74
CA LEU A 259 -7.05 -2.44 7.37
C LEU A 259 -6.90 -0.99 7.85
N LEU A 260 -6.45 -0.77 9.08
CA LEU A 260 -6.14 0.57 9.60
C LEU A 260 -5.03 1.26 8.80
N GLN A 261 -3.94 0.54 8.52
CA GLN A 261 -2.82 1.08 7.74
C GLN A 261 -3.27 1.50 6.34
N GLU A 262 -4.03 0.65 5.66
CA GLU A 262 -4.55 0.93 4.32
C GLU A 262 -5.60 2.05 4.33
N TYR A 263 -6.42 2.16 5.38
CA TYR A 263 -7.39 3.24 5.52
C TYR A 263 -6.72 4.60 5.63
N PHE A 264 -5.69 4.73 6.46
CA PHE A 264 -4.96 6.00 6.59
C PHE A 264 -4.02 6.28 5.41
N ALA A 265 -3.53 5.26 4.71
CA ALA A 265 -2.68 5.44 3.53
C ALA A 265 -3.48 5.77 2.27
N PHE A 266 -4.61 5.10 2.06
CA PHE A 266 -5.40 5.20 0.82
C PHE A 266 -6.90 4.91 1.05
N PRO A 267 -7.66 5.88 1.61
CA PRO A 267 -9.08 5.70 1.93
C PRO A 267 -9.95 5.32 0.73
N ALA A 268 -9.61 5.81 -0.47
CA ALA A 268 -10.36 5.56 -1.70
C ALA A 268 -10.53 4.06 -2.01
N ARG A 269 -9.64 3.18 -1.53
CA ARG A 269 -9.80 1.73 -1.74
C ARG A 269 -11.07 1.14 -1.10
N PHE A 270 -11.68 1.82 -0.13
CA PHE A 270 -12.88 1.38 0.59
C PHE A 270 -14.18 1.95 -0.01
N GLN A 271 -14.09 2.62 -1.16
CA GLN A 271 -15.22 3.21 -1.88
C GLN A 271 -15.79 2.26 -2.96
N PHE A 272 -15.65 0.96 -2.75
CA PHE A 272 -16.22 -0.07 -3.62
C PHE A 272 -17.46 -0.69 -2.99
N PHE A 273 -18.46 -0.97 -3.81
CA PHE A 273 -19.60 -1.80 -3.42
C PHE A 273 -19.95 -2.77 -4.54
N SER A 274 -20.56 -3.89 -4.20
CA SER A 274 -21.02 -4.89 -5.14
C SER A 274 -22.52 -5.12 -5.02
N ILE A 275 -23.15 -5.50 -6.14
CA ILE A 275 -24.54 -5.91 -6.20
C ILE A 275 -24.58 -7.30 -6.84
N SER A 276 -25.04 -8.28 -6.07
CA SER A 276 -25.17 -9.68 -6.48
C SER A 276 -26.63 -10.08 -6.78
N GLY A 277 -26.84 -11.29 -7.29
CA GLY A 277 -28.17 -11.82 -7.58
C GLY A 277 -28.80 -11.27 -8.86
N LEU A 278 -28.00 -10.83 -9.83
CA LEU A 278 -28.48 -10.30 -11.11
C LEU A 278 -28.88 -11.42 -12.10
N GLN A 279 -28.36 -12.63 -11.92
CA GLN A 279 -28.56 -13.75 -12.85
C GLN A 279 -30.03 -14.19 -13.04
N PRO A 280 -30.92 -14.17 -12.02
CA PRO A 280 -32.33 -14.49 -12.18
C PRO A 280 -33.09 -13.59 -13.17
N LEU A 281 -32.72 -12.31 -13.28
CA LEU A 281 -33.31 -11.40 -14.28
C LEU A 281 -32.82 -11.78 -15.69
N LEU A 282 -31.51 -12.00 -15.84
CA LEU A 282 -30.94 -12.40 -17.13
C LEU A 282 -31.54 -13.72 -17.63
N ARG A 283 -31.78 -14.67 -16.72
CA ARG A 283 -32.48 -15.94 -17.02
C ARG A 283 -33.91 -15.71 -17.53
N SER A 284 -34.69 -14.83 -16.90
CA SER A 284 -36.07 -14.55 -17.37
C SER A 284 -36.09 -13.86 -18.73
N VAL A 285 -35.10 -13.03 -19.04
CA VAL A 285 -34.96 -12.43 -20.37
C VAL A 285 -34.66 -13.50 -21.41
N ARG A 286 -33.73 -14.43 -21.11
CA ARG A 286 -33.39 -15.59 -21.96
C ARG A 286 -34.60 -16.46 -22.25
N GLU A 287 -35.38 -16.79 -21.23
CA GLU A 287 -36.60 -17.61 -21.35
C GLU A 287 -37.67 -16.91 -22.21
N SER A 288 -37.79 -15.59 -22.09
CA SER A 288 -38.72 -14.79 -22.90
C SER A 288 -38.29 -14.58 -24.35
N LYS A 289 -37.05 -14.98 -24.71
CA LYS A 289 -36.43 -14.81 -26.05
C LYS A 289 -36.41 -13.35 -26.55
N LYS A 290 -36.50 -12.37 -25.64
CA LYS A 290 -36.46 -10.94 -25.99
C LYS A 290 -35.01 -10.50 -26.21
N THR A 291 -34.76 -9.70 -27.25
CA THR A 291 -33.43 -9.16 -27.55
C THR A 291 -33.23 -7.79 -26.90
N LEU A 292 -33.11 -7.79 -25.56
CA LEU A 292 -32.91 -6.58 -24.79
C LEU A 292 -31.41 -6.28 -24.62
N ARG A 293 -31.07 -5.00 -24.47
CA ARG A 293 -29.69 -4.52 -24.31
C ARG A 293 -29.48 -3.64 -23.08
N GLN A 294 -30.55 -3.34 -22.36
CA GLN A 294 -30.52 -2.44 -21.22
C GLN A 294 -31.34 -3.03 -20.07
N PHE A 295 -30.82 -2.87 -18.87
CA PHE A 295 -31.50 -3.17 -17.62
C PHE A 295 -31.17 -2.10 -16.60
N GLU A 296 -31.98 -2.02 -15.55
CA GLU A 296 -31.86 -1.03 -14.49
C GLU A 296 -31.79 -1.75 -13.15
N ILE A 297 -30.85 -1.34 -12.31
CA ILE A 297 -30.79 -1.70 -10.90
C ILE A 297 -31.33 -0.51 -10.11
N VAL A 298 -32.28 -0.76 -9.21
CA VAL A 298 -32.88 0.26 -8.37
C VAL A 298 -32.63 -0.11 -6.91
N VAL A 299 -31.88 0.74 -6.22
CA VAL A 299 -31.66 0.66 -4.77
C VAL A 299 -32.63 1.61 -4.10
N LEU A 300 -33.52 1.07 -3.28
CA LEU A 300 -34.56 1.80 -2.56
C LEU A 300 -34.00 2.28 -1.21
N LEU A 301 -34.22 3.55 -0.89
CA LEU A 301 -33.61 4.24 0.24
C LEU A 301 -34.67 4.82 1.18
N ASP A 302 -34.44 4.75 2.50
CA ASP A 302 -35.29 5.37 3.53
C ASP A 302 -34.89 6.82 3.88
N ARG A 303 -33.77 7.27 3.30
CA ARG A 303 -33.27 8.64 3.46
C ARG A 303 -33.17 9.33 2.11
N HIS A 304 -33.54 10.60 2.11
CA HIS A 304 -33.41 11.49 0.98
C HIS A 304 -32.33 12.54 1.25
N ASP A 305 -31.47 12.78 0.26
CA ASP A 305 -30.44 13.82 0.30
C ASP A 305 -30.56 14.69 -0.96
N ALA A 306 -31.15 15.88 -0.78
CA ALA A 306 -31.41 16.81 -1.88
C ALA A 306 -30.14 17.45 -2.45
N ALA A 307 -29.03 17.46 -1.71
CA ALA A 307 -27.76 17.98 -2.21
C ALA A 307 -27.10 16.95 -3.13
N LEU A 308 -27.09 15.68 -2.73
CA LEU A 308 -26.61 14.58 -3.56
C LEU A 308 -27.47 14.38 -4.81
N GLU A 309 -28.81 14.39 -4.69
CA GLU A 309 -29.72 14.22 -5.85
C GLU A 309 -29.40 15.19 -7.01
N ARG A 310 -28.96 16.41 -6.70
CA ARG A 310 -28.66 17.43 -7.73
C ARG A 310 -27.36 17.19 -8.48
N VAL A 311 -26.45 16.38 -7.94
CA VAL A 311 -25.09 16.22 -8.47
C VAL A 311 -24.80 14.81 -8.96
N ILE A 312 -25.47 13.78 -8.41
CA ILE A 312 -25.22 12.39 -8.79
C ILE A 312 -25.59 12.18 -10.26
N ASP A 313 -24.60 11.71 -11.00
CA ASP A 313 -24.70 11.34 -12.42
C ASP A 313 -23.79 10.13 -12.73
N VAL A 314 -23.66 9.80 -14.01
CA VAL A 314 -22.82 8.67 -14.46
C VAL A 314 -21.35 8.81 -14.04
N SER A 315 -20.82 10.02 -13.85
CA SER A 315 -19.41 10.21 -13.45
C SER A 315 -19.12 9.81 -11.99
N HIS A 316 -20.18 9.63 -11.18
CA HIS A 316 -20.05 9.27 -9.77
C HIS A 316 -19.90 7.76 -9.53
N LEU A 317 -20.15 6.95 -10.56
CA LEU A 317 -19.93 5.51 -10.53
C LEU A 317 -19.02 5.11 -11.69
N ALA A 318 -18.12 4.17 -11.43
CA ALA A 318 -17.31 3.55 -12.45
C ALA A 318 -17.40 2.02 -12.33
N LEU A 319 -17.27 1.35 -13.47
CA LEU A 319 -17.18 -0.10 -13.57
C LEU A 319 -15.75 -0.49 -13.91
N HIS A 320 -15.42 -1.77 -13.72
CA HIS A 320 -14.11 -2.33 -14.10
C HIS A 320 -12.92 -1.62 -13.43
N CYS A 321 -13.13 -1.11 -12.21
CA CYS A 321 -12.08 -0.49 -11.43
C CYS A 321 -11.37 -1.50 -10.53
N THR A 322 -10.08 -1.30 -10.29
CA THR A 322 -9.33 -2.01 -9.25
C THR A 322 -8.29 -1.11 -8.62
N PRO A 323 -8.07 -1.22 -7.30
CA PRO A 323 -6.90 -0.63 -6.69
C PRO A 323 -5.63 -1.22 -7.29
N VAL A 324 -4.64 -0.37 -7.54
CA VAL A 324 -3.32 -0.74 -8.05
C VAL A 324 -2.25 -0.22 -7.11
N ILE A 325 -1.17 -0.97 -6.96
CA ILE A 325 -0.06 -0.64 -6.05
C ILE A 325 1.27 -0.72 -6.79
N ASN A 326 2.16 0.24 -6.54
CA ASN A 326 3.54 0.22 -7.05
C ASN A 326 4.40 -0.70 -6.18
N LEU A 327 4.08 -1.98 -6.25
CA LEU A 327 4.76 -3.04 -5.52
C LEU A 327 4.68 -4.30 -6.38
N PHE A 328 5.82 -4.88 -6.73
CA PHE A 328 5.87 -6.03 -7.62
C PHE A 328 7.10 -6.89 -7.30
N PRO A 329 7.04 -8.20 -7.58
CA PRO A 329 8.20 -9.07 -7.39
C PRO A 329 9.30 -8.69 -8.38
N LYS A 330 10.53 -8.58 -7.87
CA LYS A 330 11.73 -8.37 -8.70
C LYS A 330 12.89 -9.15 -8.11
N VAL A 331 13.63 -9.86 -8.96
CA VAL A 331 14.86 -10.54 -8.58
C VAL A 331 15.96 -9.50 -8.49
N ALA A 332 16.60 -9.39 -7.33
CA ALA A 332 17.76 -8.53 -7.13
C ALA A 332 19.02 -9.16 -7.73
N GLU A 333 20.04 -8.33 -7.95
CA GLU A 333 21.34 -8.79 -8.44
C GLU A 333 22.02 -9.74 -7.45
N ARG A 334 22.79 -10.70 -7.97
CA ARG A 334 23.50 -11.68 -7.13
C ARG A 334 24.64 -11.00 -6.38
N ILE A 335 24.73 -11.28 -5.08
CA ILE A 335 25.80 -10.77 -4.22
C ILE A 335 26.79 -11.89 -3.95
N THR A 336 28.08 -11.63 -4.22
CA THR A 336 29.15 -12.56 -3.84
C THR A 336 29.54 -12.29 -2.39
N LEU A 337 29.37 -13.31 -1.55
CA LEU A 337 29.75 -13.26 -0.14
C LEU A 337 31.25 -13.50 0.03
N ASN A 338 31.86 -12.82 0.99
CA ASN A 338 33.22 -13.04 1.46
C ASN A 338 33.26 -13.04 3.00
N GLU A 339 34.35 -13.52 3.59
CA GLU A 339 34.48 -13.61 5.05
C GLU A 339 34.87 -12.27 5.71
N LYS A 340 35.23 -11.25 4.91
CA LYS A 340 35.69 -9.96 5.42
C LYS A 340 34.54 -9.01 5.76
N ASN A 341 33.40 -9.17 5.10
CA ASN A 341 32.25 -8.31 5.24
C ASN A 341 31.10 -9.05 5.93
N HIS A 342 30.52 -8.40 6.94
CA HIS A 342 29.38 -8.95 7.69
C HIS A 342 28.03 -8.43 7.18
N GLU A 343 28.04 -7.42 6.31
CA GLU A 343 26.87 -6.76 5.74
C GLU A 343 27.07 -6.48 4.25
N TYR A 344 26.00 -6.64 3.48
CA TYR A 344 26.00 -6.46 2.03
C TYR A 344 24.86 -5.54 1.62
N HIS A 345 25.15 -4.56 0.78
CA HIS A 345 24.12 -3.66 0.25
C HIS A 345 23.28 -4.40 -0.79
N LEU A 346 21.99 -4.51 -0.54
CA LEU A 346 21.04 -5.12 -1.46
C LEU A 346 20.64 -4.12 -2.54
N VAL A 347 21.20 -4.30 -3.73
CA VAL A 347 20.91 -3.49 -4.91
C VAL A 347 20.03 -4.31 -5.86
N VAL A 348 18.85 -3.78 -6.18
CA VAL A 348 17.90 -4.45 -7.07
C VAL A 348 18.38 -4.45 -8.52
N ASP A 349 18.97 -3.34 -8.96
CA ASP A 349 19.45 -3.13 -10.32
C ASP A 349 20.72 -2.25 -10.29
N ASN A 350 21.84 -2.77 -10.81
CA ASN A 350 23.12 -2.04 -10.81
C ASN A 350 23.19 -0.92 -11.84
N ILE A 351 22.40 -1.00 -12.92
CA ILE A 351 22.34 0.03 -13.96
C ILE A 351 21.54 1.23 -13.43
N ARG A 352 20.47 0.95 -12.68
CA ARG A 352 19.56 1.98 -12.15
C ARG A 352 19.27 1.78 -10.67
N PRO A 353 20.28 1.96 -9.80
CA PRO A 353 20.17 1.69 -8.36
C PRO A 353 19.25 2.68 -7.61
N LEU A 354 18.80 3.75 -8.27
CA LEU A 354 17.91 4.77 -7.71
C LEU A 354 16.43 4.58 -8.10
N ASP A 355 16.15 3.70 -9.07
CA ASP A 355 14.79 3.53 -9.59
C ASP A 355 13.93 2.67 -8.66
N TYR A 356 14.57 1.78 -7.89
CA TYR A 356 13.91 0.79 -7.04
C TYR A 356 14.22 1.04 -5.56
N GLU A 357 13.21 0.86 -4.74
CA GLU A 357 13.34 0.70 -3.29
C GLU A 357 12.84 -0.69 -2.93
N VAL A 358 13.63 -1.42 -2.14
CA VAL A 358 13.21 -2.74 -1.65
C VAL A 358 12.06 -2.52 -0.68
N PHE A 359 10.98 -3.29 -0.80
CA PHE A 359 9.88 -3.26 0.17
C PHE A 359 10.07 -4.33 1.24
N SER A 360 10.30 -5.57 0.79
CA SER A 360 10.62 -6.74 1.60
C SER A 360 11.40 -7.77 0.78
N VAL A 361 12.10 -8.69 1.45
CA VAL A 361 12.73 -9.84 0.81
C VAL A 361 11.87 -11.06 1.09
N GLN A 362 11.31 -11.66 0.04
CA GLN A 362 10.41 -12.81 0.16
C GLN A 362 11.16 -14.13 0.30
N ARG A 363 12.23 -14.31 -0.48
CA ARG A 363 13.06 -15.51 -0.46
C ARG A 363 14.50 -15.13 -0.77
N LEU A 364 15.43 -15.81 -0.10
CA LEU A 364 16.85 -15.68 -0.37
C LEU A 364 17.48 -17.06 -0.53
N GLY A 365 18.09 -17.29 -1.68
CA GLY A 365 18.86 -18.49 -1.98
C GLY A 365 20.32 -18.15 -2.21
N GLY A 366 21.22 -19.01 -1.75
CA GLY A 366 22.65 -18.96 -2.04
C GLY A 366 23.12 -20.27 -2.65
N SER A 367 24.15 -20.20 -3.50
CA SER A 367 24.87 -21.38 -3.99
C SER A 367 26.34 -21.20 -3.70
N ALA A 368 27.00 -22.27 -3.23
CA ALA A 368 28.45 -22.29 -3.14
C ALA A 368 29.02 -22.65 -4.52
N SER A 369 30.17 -22.08 -4.89
CA SER A 369 30.84 -22.37 -6.17
C SER A 369 31.07 -23.87 -6.40
N GLU A 370 31.22 -24.65 -5.33
CA GLU A 370 31.54 -26.08 -5.38
C GLU A 370 30.34 -27.02 -5.15
N LYS A 371 29.20 -26.52 -4.65
CA LYS A 371 28.02 -27.35 -4.37
C LYS A 371 26.87 -26.97 -5.30
N ARG A 372 26.27 -27.97 -5.93
CA ARG A 372 25.14 -27.81 -6.87
C ARG A 372 23.79 -27.51 -6.20
N TYR A 373 23.75 -27.45 -4.88
CA TYR A 373 22.53 -27.29 -4.10
C TYR A 373 22.34 -25.82 -3.71
N GLU A 374 21.13 -25.30 -3.95
CA GLU A 374 20.69 -24.00 -3.46
C GLU A 374 20.43 -24.13 -1.95
N GLN A 375 21.16 -23.37 -1.14
CA GLN A 375 20.90 -23.21 0.28
C GLN A 375 19.95 -22.03 0.45
N GLU A 376 18.75 -22.28 0.96
CA GLU A 376 17.84 -21.21 1.35
C GLU A 376 18.30 -20.58 2.67
N PHE A 377 18.26 -19.25 2.72
CA PHE A 377 18.51 -18.47 3.92
C PHE A 377 17.16 -18.05 4.49
N ARG A 378 16.90 -18.36 5.75
CA ARG A 378 15.66 -17.95 6.43
C ARG A 378 15.81 -16.61 7.15
N PRO A 379 14.73 -15.82 7.32
CA PRO A 379 14.79 -14.63 8.15
C PRO A 379 15.18 -15.02 9.59
N PHE A 380 16.21 -14.39 10.13
CA PHE A 380 16.74 -14.70 11.47
C PHE A 380 15.70 -14.50 12.58
N TYR A 381 14.81 -13.53 12.38
CA TYR A 381 13.81 -13.07 13.34
C TYR A 381 12.40 -13.64 13.13
N SER A 382 12.22 -14.58 12.19
CA SER A 382 10.93 -15.25 12.00
C SER A 382 10.78 -16.44 12.94
N THR A 383 9.71 -16.47 13.73
CA THR A 383 9.29 -17.66 14.48
C THR A 383 8.59 -18.63 13.54
N LEU A 384 9.35 -19.51 12.90
CA LEU A 384 8.78 -20.65 12.17
C LEU A 384 8.59 -21.77 13.19
N SER A 385 7.34 -22.22 13.39
CA SER A 385 7.00 -23.31 14.32
C SER A 385 7.61 -24.68 13.96
N GLU A 386 8.31 -24.76 12.82
CA GLU A 386 8.95 -25.96 12.27
C GLU A 386 10.47 -25.74 12.09
N ASP A 387 11.22 -25.60 13.18
CA ASP A 387 12.69 -25.59 13.15
C ASP A 387 13.27 -26.47 14.26
N ASP A 388 12.99 -27.78 14.18
CA ASP A 388 13.56 -28.79 15.08
C ASP A 388 15.09 -28.98 14.88
N GLY A 389 15.68 -28.35 13.85
CA GLY A 389 17.00 -28.70 13.32
C GLY A 389 18.03 -27.59 13.12
N ASN A 390 17.77 -26.33 13.52
CA ASN A 390 18.64 -25.17 13.28
C ASN A 390 19.04 -25.08 11.79
N TYR A 391 18.17 -24.49 10.98
CA TYR A 391 18.21 -24.41 9.51
C TYR A 391 19.53 -24.00 8.82
N GLY A 392 20.58 -23.63 9.57
CA GLY A 392 21.94 -23.63 9.02
C GLY A 392 22.29 -22.41 8.16
N ALA A 393 21.33 -21.54 7.85
CA ALA A 393 21.57 -20.28 7.15
C ALA A 393 20.45 -19.29 7.44
N TYR A 394 20.84 -18.12 7.94
CA TYR A 394 19.91 -17.06 8.28
C TYR A 394 20.33 -15.73 7.67
N PHE A 395 19.35 -14.86 7.46
CA PHE A 395 19.58 -13.48 7.07
C PHE A 395 18.80 -12.49 7.93
N SER A 396 19.32 -11.27 8.06
CA SER A 396 18.58 -10.13 8.63
C SER A 396 18.74 -8.90 7.74
N LEU A 397 17.74 -8.00 7.75
CA LEU A 397 17.71 -6.81 6.89
C LEU A 397 17.77 -5.53 7.72
N ARG A 398 18.75 -4.67 7.50
CA ARG A 398 18.77 -3.32 8.09
C ARG A 398 18.45 -2.28 7.04
N ARG A 399 17.56 -1.34 7.39
CA ARG A 399 17.27 -0.15 6.59
C ARG A 399 18.04 1.03 7.16
N GLU A 400 18.77 1.75 6.33
CA GLU A 400 19.48 2.97 6.72
C GLU A 400 19.16 4.10 5.76
N GLN A 401 18.94 5.31 6.27
CA GLN A 401 18.72 6.45 5.40
C GLN A 401 19.97 6.73 4.55
N ARG A 402 19.80 6.94 3.26
CA ARG A 402 20.90 7.34 2.40
C ARG A 402 21.37 8.75 2.78
N THR A 403 22.62 8.89 3.20
CA THR A 403 23.28 10.19 3.28
C THR A 403 23.59 10.69 1.87
N LEU A 404 23.13 11.91 1.55
CA LEU A 404 23.49 12.57 0.30
C LEU A 404 25.00 12.80 0.29
N SER A 405 25.69 12.29 -0.73
CA SER A 405 27.13 12.54 -0.87
C SER A 405 27.36 14.03 -1.13
N SER A 406 28.35 14.62 -0.45
CA SER A 406 28.77 16.02 -0.64
C SER A 406 29.25 16.37 -2.06
N HIS A 407 29.38 15.37 -2.95
CA HIS A 407 29.76 15.52 -4.36
C HIS A 407 28.61 15.24 -5.35
N ALA A 408 27.41 14.94 -4.88
CA ALA A 408 26.24 14.91 -5.75
C ALA A 408 25.77 16.36 -5.94
N GLY A 409 26.20 16.96 -7.05
CA GLY A 409 25.85 18.33 -7.41
C GLY A 409 24.34 18.56 -7.37
N ALA A 410 23.98 19.75 -6.91
CA ALA A 410 22.63 20.29 -7.00
C ALA A 410 22.23 20.47 -8.47
N THR A 411 21.80 19.41 -9.13
CA THR A 411 20.98 19.53 -10.33
C THR A 411 19.54 19.72 -9.87
N ALA A 412 18.99 20.89 -10.20
CA ALA A 412 17.63 21.32 -9.93
C ALA A 412 16.57 20.27 -10.34
N PRO A 413 15.40 20.25 -9.68
CA PRO A 413 14.34 19.31 -10.01
C PRO A 413 13.73 19.66 -11.38
N ALA A 414 13.75 18.69 -12.30
CA ALA A 414 12.82 18.69 -13.42
C ALA A 414 11.39 18.48 -12.87
N PRO A 415 10.35 19.05 -13.51
CA PRO A 415 8.98 18.94 -13.03
C PRO A 415 8.45 17.53 -13.34
N ALA A 416 8.79 16.59 -12.49
CA ALA A 416 8.01 15.39 -12.26
C ALA A 416 7.41 15.55 -10.86
N MET A 417 6.25 14.96 -10.59
CA MET A 417 5.79 14.73 -9.23
C MET A 417 6.80 13.83 -8.50
N SER A 418 7.92 14.39 -8.08
CA SER A 418 8.90 13.76 -7.22
C SER A 418 8.52 14.14 -5.81
N VAL A 419 7.69 13.30 -5.19
CA VAL A 419 7.70 13.19 -3.73
C VAL A 419 9.17 13.01 -3.34
N PRO A 420 9.72 13.78 -2.38
CA PRO A 420 11.13 13.71 -2.04
C PRO A 420 11.44 12.31 -1.52
N LYS A 421 11.98 11.44 -2.38
CA LYS A 421 12.44 10.10 -1.99
C LYS A 421 13.68 10.27 -1.11
N CYS A 422 13.49 10.37 0.21
CA CYS A 422 14.50 9.92 1.15
C CYS A 422 14.65 8.40 0.98
N SER A 423 15.40 7.97 -0.04
CA SER A 423 15.60 6.53 -0.28
C SER A 423 16.38 5.89 0.88
N SER A 424 15.87 4.77 1.37
CA SER A 424 16.58 3.93 2.33
C SER A 424 17.53 2.96 1.59
N ARG A 425 18.74 2.78 2.13
CA ARG A 425 19.66 1.69 1.78
C ARG A 425 19.31 0.46 2.58
N TRP A 426 19.52 -0.68 1.96
CA TRP A 426 19.19 -1.97 2.53
C TRP A 426 20.44 -2.79 2.68
N TRP A 427 20.76 -3.16 3.91
CA TRP A 427 21.87 -4.02 4.23
C TRP A 427 21.35 -5.38 4.63
N MET A 428 21.96 -6.41 4.10
CA MET A 428 21.66 -7.77 4.44
C MET A 428 22.88 -8.37 5.16
N SER A 429 22.67 -8.92 6.35
CA SER A 429 23.67 -9.76 7.00
C SER A 429 23.24 -11.20 6.84
N ALA A 430 24.14 -12.04 6.31
CA ALA A 430 23.96 -13.47 6.21
C ALA A 430 24.92 -14.16 7.17
N SER A 431 24.41 -15.07 7.99
CA SER A 431 25.23 -15.93 8.86
C SER A 431 24.93 -17.40 8.58
N ARG A 432 25.99 -18.20 8.46
CA ARG A 432 25.92 -19.64 8.69
C ARG A 432 26.13 -19.86 10.18
N PRO A 433 25.30 -20.62 10.91
CA PRO A 433 25.62 -20.99 12.28
C PRO A 433 26.93 -21.77 12.25
N GLY A 434 27.84 -21.36 13.13
CA GLY A 434 29.18 -21.87 13.20
C GLY A 434 29.22 -23.38 13.40
N THR A 435 30.16 -24.00 12.72
CA THR A 435 30.77 -25.26 13.13
C THR A 435 31.09 -25.15 14.62
N ALA A 436 30.49 -26.00 15.45
CA ALA A 436 31.07 -26.28 16.76
C ALA A 436 32.40 -27.01 16.52
N ILE A 437 33.51 -26.28 16.68
CA ILE A 437 34.64 -26.50 17.61
C ILE A 437 35.47 -25.21 17.60
#